data_AF-A0A8S3GN46-F1
#
_entry.id   AF-A0A8S3GN46-F1
#
_cell.length_a   1.000
_cell.length_b   1.000
_cell.length_c   1.000
_cell.angle_alpha   90.00
_cell.angle_beta   90.00
_cell.angle_gamma   90.00
#
_symmetry.space_group_name_H-M   'P 1'
#
loop_
_entity.id
_entity.type
_entity.pdbx_description
1 polymer ?
#
loop_
_entity_poly.entity_id
_entity_poly.type
_entity_poly.pdbx_seq_one_letter_code
_entity_poly.pdbx_strand_id
1 'polypeptide(L)'
;MDLNNLSDEVLFYSNDEFYKFIENCLGVDEMKLLQLQSIKNIRTLLNVPDVFAIFSVNCKELVDLKNSICFVDEDNNKNIIIKSGIKAGIDNLITTLQEKNNKYIKRTKNSKPSSPLSSTTNHPNSNTSLSNTLISDSIDSSLTSTRTTAPNLMPINDYVDLISNSIENFCINTFANIILKNNDDYAIFLTLLHTTFKE
;
A
#
# COMPACT_ATOMS: atom_id res chain seq x y z
N MET A 1 -23.07 5.94 -3.50
CA MET A 1 -22.44 6.11 -2.17
C MET A 1 -22.05 7.57 -2.02
N ASP A 2 -22.22 8.20 -0.85
CA ASP A 2 -21.81 9.60 -0.65
C ASP A 2 -20.31 9.66 -0.29
N LEU A 3 -19.50 10.18 -1.21
CA LEU A 3 -18.05 10.35 -1.04
C LEU A 3 -17.72 11.30 0.11
N ASN A 4 -18.65 12.19 0.50
CA ASN A 4 -18.42 13.15 1.56
C ASN A 4 -18.48 12.53 2.97
N ASN A 5 -18.97 11.30 3.10
CA ASN A 5 -19.17 10.63 4.39
C ASN A 5 -18.60 9.20 4.43
N LEU A 6 -17.36 9.04 3.97
CA LEU A 6 -16.65 7.76 4.03
C LEU A 6 -16.22 7.42 5.47
N SER A 7 -16.29 6.14 5.87
CA SER A 7 -15.70 5.64 7.14
C SER A 7 -14.17 5.80 7.14
N ASP A 8 -13.54 5.98 8.30
CA ASP A 8 -12.06 6.01 8.39
C ASP A 8 -11.43 4.64 8.02
N GLU A 9 -12.20 3.56 8.12
CA GLU A 9 -11.79 2.20 7.74
C GLU A 9 -11.43 2.06 6.27
N VAL A 10 -12.01 2.90 5.38
CA VAL A 10 -11.77 2.80 3.93
C VAL A 10 -10.29 2.96 3.58
N LEU A 11 -9.51 3.67 4.40
CA LEU A 11 -8.08 3.87 4.21
C LEU A 11 -7.27 2.57 4.31
N PHE A 12 -7.84 1.53 4.91
CA PHE A 12 -7.21 0.23 5.14
C PHE A 12 -7.72 -0.86 4.20
N TYR A 13 -8.68 -0.56 3.33
CA TYR A 13 -9.19 -1.51 2.35
C TYR A 13 -8.10 -2.01 1.42
N SER A 14 -8.12 -3.32 1.16
CA SER A 14 -7.18 -3.98 0.27
C SER A 14 -7.83 -5.12 -0.52
N ASN A 15 -7.24 -5.46 -1.65
CA ASN A 15 -7.66 -6.52 -2.57
C ASN A 15 -9.17 -6.44 -2.85
N ASP A 16 -9.92 -7.51 -2.58
CA ASP A 16 -11.35 -7.62 -2.90
C ASP A 16 -12.21 -6.54 -2.23
N GLU A 17 -11.87 -6.16 -0.99
CA GLU A 17 -12.60 -5.11 -0.27
C GLU A 17 -12.38 -3.75 -0.94
N PHE A 18 -11.14 -3.49 -1.37
CA PHE A 18 -10.81 -2.31 -2.15
C PHE A 18 -11.57 -2.30 -3.48
N TYR A 19 -11.58 -3.40 -4.24
CA TYR A 19 -12.27 -3.44 -5.53
C TYR A 19 -13.79 -3.27 -5.40
N LYS A 20 -14.41 -3.91 -4.40
CA LYS A 20 -15.84 -3.71 -4.08
C LYS A 20 -16.14 -2.26 -3.72
N PHE A 21 -15.25 -1.62 -2.96
CA PHE A 21 -15.38 -0.21 -2.63
C PHE A 21 -15.36 0.68 -3.89
N ILE A 22 -14.40 0.46 -4.80
CA ILE A 22 -14.32 1.22 -6.06
C ILE A 22 -15.56 1.00 -6.92
N GLU A 23 -16.00 -0.26 -7.06
CA GLU A 23 -17.21 -0.60 -7.83
C GLU A 23 -18.46 0.11 -7.29
N ASN A 24 -18.63 0.14 -5.96
CA ASN A 24 -19.76 0.80 -5.32
C ASN A 24 -19.72 2.34 -5.39
N CYS A 25 -18.52 2.91 -5.53
CA CYS A 25 -18.32 4.35 -5.59
C CYS A 25 -18.37 4.92 -7.00
N LEU A 26 -17.70 4.25 -7.94
CA LEU A 26 -17.43 4.76 -9.28
C LEU A 26 -18.06 3.90 -10.37
N GLY A 27 -17.98 2.59 -10.21
CA GLY A 27 -18.54 1.63 -11.17
C GLY A 27 -17.58 0.50 -11.51
N VAL A 28 -18.11 -0.45 -12.29
CA VAL A 28 -17.38 -1.67 -12.69
C VAL A 28 -16.16 -1.33 -13.55
N ASP A 29 -16.26 -0.33 -14.40
CA ASP A 29 -15.20 0.01 -15.35
C ASP A 29 -13.99 0.65 -14.65
N GLU A 30 -14.23 1.55 -13.71
CA GLU A 30 -13.18 2.13 -12.86
C GLU A 30 -12.53 1.06 -11.98
N MET A 31 -13.32 0.14 -11.44
CA MET A 31 -12.78 -1.00 -10.68
C MET A 31 -11.86 -1.85 -11.56
N LYS A 32 -12.29 -2.22 -12.77
CA LYS A 32 -11.47 -2.98 -13.73
C LYS A 32 -10.20 -2.24 -14.13
N LEU A 33 -10.28 -0.93 -14.32
CA LEU A 33 -9.12 -0.07 -14.64
C LEU A 33 -8.05 -0.16 -13.56
N LEU A 34 -8.45 -0.10 -12.29
CA LEU A 34 -7.51 -0.22 -11.16
C LEU A 34 -7.01 -1.66 -11.00
N GLN A 35 -7.86 -2.65 -11.24
CA GLN A 35 -7.50 -4.07 -11.16
C GLN A 35 -6.46 -4.46 -12.20
N LEU A 36 -6.62 -4.05 -13.46
CA LEU A 36 -5.65 -4.29 -14.54
C LEU A 36 -4.26 -3.72 -14.24
N GLN A 37 -4.22 -2.61 -13.50
CA GLN A 37 -2.97 -1.98 -13.06
C GLN A 37 -2.40 -2.57 -11.77
N SER A 38 -3.02 -3.62 -11.22
CA SER A 38 -2.66 -4.18 -9.92
C SER A 38 -2.66 -3.14 -8.77
N ILE A 39 -3.48 -2.10 -8.89
CA ILE A 39 -3.73 -1.16 -7.80
C ILE A 39 -4.69 -1.86 -6.85
N LYS A 40 -4.17 -2.31 -5.70
CA LYS A 40 -4.88 -3.23 -4.78
C LYS A 40 -5.30 -2.58 -3.46
N ASN A 41 -4.98 -1.32 -3.23
CA ASN A 41 -5.33 -0.62 -1.99
C ASN A 41 -5.25 0.89 -2.20
N ILE A 42 -5.79 1.63 -1.22
CA ILE A 42 -5.83 3.10 -1.23
C ILE A 42 -4.42 3.69 -1.30
N ARG A 43 -3.45 3.15 -0.55
CA ARG A 43 -2.09 3.70 -0.53
C ARG A 43 -1.44 3.64 -1.90
N THR A 44 -1.61 2.55 -2.64
CA THR A 44 -1.11 2.43 -4.01
C THR A 44 -1.82 3.41 -4.92
N LEU A 45 -3.16 3.49 -4.85
CA LEU A 45 -3.97 4.43 -5.65
C LEU A 45 -3.51 5.88 -5.46
N LEU A 46 -3.28 6.30 -4.22
CA LEU A 46 -2.87 7.67 -3.89
C LEU A 46 -1.46 8.04 -4.39
N ASN A 47 -0.63 7.04 -4.70
CA ASN A 47 0.74 7.23 -5.18
C ASN A 47 0.87 7.05 -6.70
N VAL A 48 -0.21 6.66 -7.40
CA VAL A 48 -0.19 6.55 -8.85
C VAL A 48 -0.28 7.96 -9.46
N PRO A 49 0.72 8.40 -10.25
CA PRO A 49 0.71 9.74 -10.82
C PRO A 49 -0.41 9.96 -11.84
N ASP A 50 -0.68 8.95 -12.67
CA ASP A 50 -1.74 8.97 -13.68
C ASP A 50 -2.30 7.56 -13.86
N VAL A 51 -3.55 7.37 -13.42
CA VAL A 51 -4.29 6.11 -13.52
C VAL A 51 -4.64 5.77 -14.97
N PHE A 52 -4.70 6.75 -15.87
CA PHE A 52 -5.12 6.55 -17.25
C PHE A 52 -3.95 6.30 -18.21
N ALA A 53 -2.71 6.43 -17.72
CA ALA A 53 -1.49 6.22 -18.52
C ALA A 53 -1.44 4.83 -19.16
N ILE A 54 -2.06 3.82 -18.53
CA ILE A 54 -2.16 2.46 -19.07
C ILE A 54 -2.79 2.41 -20.46
N PHE A 55 -3.65 3.36 -20.84
CA PHE A 55 -4.26 3.37 -22.17
C PHE A 55 -3.30 3.71 -23.30
N SER A 56 -2.11 4.22 -23.00
CA SER A 56 -1.04 4.36 -23.98
C SER A 56 -0.46 3.01 -24.42
N VAL A 57 -0.72 1.93 -23.66
CA VAL A 57 -0.27 0.58 -23.98
C VAL A 57 -1.23 -0.06 -24.98
N ASN A 58 -0.68 -0.66 -26.04
CA ASN A 58 -1.44 -1.45 -26.99
C ASN A 58 -1.47 -2.91 -26.53
N CYS A 59 -2.55 -3.33 -25.88
CA CYS A 59 -2.69 -4.65 -25.28
C CYS A 59 -4.15 -5.11 -25.44
N LYS A 60 -4.34 -6.40 -25.73
CA LYS A 60 -5.63 -6.98 -26.10
C LYS A 60 -6.62 -6.92 -24.93
N GLU A 61 -6.11 -7.15 -23.73
CA GLU A 61 -6.84 -7.13 -22.46
C GLU A 61 -7.41 -5.74 -22.14
N LEU A 62 -6.84 -4.67 -22.74
CA LEU A 62 -7.31 -3.30 -22.57
C LEU A 62 -8.35 -2.88 -23.61
N VAL A 63 -8.56 -3.64 -24.69
CA VAL A 63 -9.43 -3.23 -25.80
C VAL A 63 -10.87 -3.01 -25.34
N ASP A 64 -11.43 -3.99 -24.62
CA ASP A 64 -12.81 -3.92 -24.14
C ASP A 64 -13.00 -2.77 -23.16
N LEU A 65 -12.02 -2.59 -22.26
CA LEU A 65 -12.07 -1.50 -21.28
C LEU A 65 -11.92 -0.12 -21.96
N LYS A 66 -11.00 0.01 -22.92
CA LYS A 66 -10.82 1.23 -23.73
C LYS A 66 -12.12 1.63 -24.41
N ASN A 67 -12.82 0.68 -25.03
CA ASN A 67 -14.09 0.94 -25.70
C ASN A 67 -15.18 1.39 -24.70
N SER A 68 -15.13 0.90 -23.46
CA SER A 68 -16.10 1.30 -22.43
C SER A 68 -15.84 2.70 -21.87
N ILE A 69 -14.58 3.08 -21.66
CA ILE A 69 -14.22 4.28 -20.90
C ILE A 69 -13.64 5.43 -21.72
N CYS A 70 -13.29 5.19 -22.99
CA CYS A 70 -12.74 6.18 -23.90
C CYS A 70 -13.62 6.37 -25.13
N PHE A 71 -13.45 7.52 -25.79
CA PHE A 71 -13.72 7.70 -27.20
C PHE A 71 -12.42 7.42 -27.96
N VAL A 72 -12.47 6.47 -28.88
CA VAL A 72 -11.33 6.06 -29.71
C VAL A 72 -11.62 6.53 -31.13
N ASP A 73 -10.69 7.28 -31.70
CA ASP A 73 -10.72 7.66 -33.12
C ASP A 73 -10.33 6.44 -33.98
N GLU A 74 -11.29 5.96 -34.78
CA GLU A 74 -11.13 4.77 -35.64
C GLU A 74 -9.97 4.91 -36.63
N ASP A 75 -9.66 6.13 -37.07
CA ASP A 75 -8.67 6.38 -38.12
C ASP A 75 -7.22 6.34 -37.63
N ASN A 76 -6.99 6.44 -36.32
CA ASN A 76 -5.61 6.60 -35.83
C ASN A 76 -5.25 5.84 -34.55
N ASN A 77 -6.19 5.28 -33.78
CA ASN A 77 -5.97 4.50 -32.53
C ASN A 77 -5.02 5.12 -31.46
N LYS A 78 -4.47 6.31 -31.74
CA LYS A 78 -3.50 7.07 -30.97
C LYS A 78 -4.19 8.22 -30.24
N ASN A 79 -5.30 8.71 -30.78
CA ASN A 79 -6.13 9.72 -30.15
C ASN A 79 -7.19 9.03 -29.29
N ILE A 80 -6.82 8.78 -28.04
CA ILE A 80 -7.72 8.23 -27.03
C ILE A 80 -8.17 9.38 -26.13
N ILE A 81 -9.48 9.61 -26.06
CA ILE A 81 -10.07 10.62 -25.18
C ILE A 81 -10.83 9.89 -24.07
N ILE A 82 -10.39 10.01 -22.84
CA ILE A 82 -11.09 9.42 -21.68
C ILE A 82 -12.42 10.16 -21.48
N LYS A 83 -13.51 9.42 -21.27
CA LYS A 83 -14.82 10.01 -20.96
C LYS A 83 -14.70 10.87 -19.70
N SER A 84 -15.19 12.10 -19.78
CA SER A 84 -15.01 13.10 -18.71
C SER A 84 -15.59 12.66 -17.37
N GLY A 85 -16.71 11.94 -17.36
CA GLY A 85 -17.32 11.39 -16.15
C GLY A 85 -16.41 10.41 -15.41
N ILE A 86 -15.74 9.51 -16.14
CA ILE A 86 -14.78 8.54 -15.59
C ILE A 86 -13.59 9.27 -14.97
N LYS A 87 -13.01 10.22 -15.73
CA LYS A 87 -11.88 11.02 -15.26
C LYS A 87 -12.21 11.81 -14.00
N ALA A 88 -13.32 12.55 -14.02
CA ALA A 88 -13.75 13.35 -12.89
C ALA A 88 -14.10 12.49 -11.67
N GLY A 89 -14.70 11.30 -11.87
CA GLY A 89 -15.02 10.37 -10.80
C GLY A 89 -13.77 9.89 -10.05
N ILE A 90 -12.76 9.42 -10.78
CA ILE A 90 -11.48 8.97 -10.19
C ILE A 90 -10.75 10.14 -9.52
N ASP A 91 -10.64 11.29 -10.19
CA ASP A 91 -9.96 12.48 -9.64
C ASP A 91 -10.62 12.95 -8.33
N ASN A 92 -11.95 12.95 -8.28
CA ASN A 92 -12.71 13.33 -7.08
C ASN A 92 -12.51 12.32 -5.94
N LEU A 93 -12.53 11.02 -6.24
CA LEU A 93 -12.24 9.98 -5.25
C LEU A 93 -10.83 10.13 -4.69
N ILE A 94 -9.81 10.30 -5.54
CA ILE A 94 -8.41 10.48 -5.11
C ILE A 94 -8.30 11.70 -4.20
N THR A 95 -8.88 12.84 -4.60
CA THR A 95 -8.85 14.07 -3.80
C THR A 95 -9.48 13.86 -2.43
N THR A 96 -10.66 13.23 -2.38
CA THR A 96 -11.38 12.91 -1.15
C THR A 96 -10.55 12.01 -0.22
N LEU A 97 -9.95 10.95 -0.77
CA LEU A 97 -9.11 10.02 -0.03
C LEU A 97 -7.81 10.67 0.47
N GLN A 98 -7.20 11.56 -0.31
CA GLN A 98 -6.02 12.32 0.11
C GLN A 98 -6.34 13.23 1.29
N GLU A 99 -7.44 13.98 1.23
CA GLU A 99 -7.87 14.83 2.34
C GLU A 99 -8.11 14.01 3.62
N LYS A 100 -8.77 12.86 3.48
CA LYS A 100 -9.06 11.96 4.59
C LYS A 100 -7.80 11.33 5.19
N ASN A 101 -6.88 10.87 4.35
CA ASN A 101 -5.58 10.34 4.77
C ASN A 101 -4.75 11.42 5.50
N ASN A 102 -4.75 12.65 5.00
CA ASN A 102 -4.08 13.78 5.65
C ASN A 102 -4.68 14.11 7.02
N LYS A 103 -6.01 14.07 7.17
CA LYS A 103 -6.70 14.25 8.46
C LYS A 103 -6.34 13.12 9.44
N TYR A 104 -6.31 11.87 8.98
CA TYR A 104 -5.90 10.72 9.79
C TYR A 104 -4.45 10.82 10.28
N ILE A 105 -3.51 11.19 9.40
CA ILE A 105 -2.10 11.40 9.75
C ILE A 105 -1.93 12.53 10.79
N LYS A 106 -2.73 13.61 10.70
CA LYS A 106 -2.69 14.70 11.70
C LYS A 106 -3.18 14.24 13.08
N ARG A 107 -4.27 13.44 13.14
CA ARG A 107 -4.79 12.90 14.41
C ARG A 107 -3.80 11.94 15.08
N THR A 108 -3.13 11.09 14.30
CA THR A 108 -2.15 10.12 14.81
C THR A 108 -0.83 10.77 15.25
N LYS A 109 -0.41 11.86 14.63
CA LYS A 109 0.76 12.64 15.08
C LYS A 109 0.51 13.38 16.40
N ASN A 110 -0.70 13.92 16.59
CA ASN A 110 -1.05 14.70 17.78
C ASN A 110 -1.45 13.86 19.00
N SER A 111 -1.61 12.54 18.85
CA SER A 111 -1.98 11.61 19.92
C SER A 111 -0.79 10.87 20.54
N LYS A 112 0.44 11.13 20.10
CA LYS A 112 1.65 10.68 20.81
C LYS A 112 1.87 11.59 22.03
N PRO A 113 1.71 11.13 23.28
CA PRO A 113 2.13 11.90 24.43
C PRO A 113 3.65 12.06 24.36
N SER A 114 4.10 13.30 24.22
CA SER A 114 5.48 13.67 24.49
C SER A 114 5.78 13.30 25.94
N SER A 115 6.42 12.16 26.16
CA SER A 115 6.96 11.82 27.47
C SER A 115 7.97 12.90 27.84
N PRO A 116 7.79 13.66 28.94
CA PRO A 116 8.83 14.58 29.39
C PRO A 116 10.00 13.73 29.87
N LEU A 117 11.13 13.85 29.18
CA LEU A 117 12.40 13.30 29.61
C LEU A 117 12.90 14.16 30.78
N SER A 118 12.51 13.81 32.00
CA SER A 118 13.12 14.36 33.21
C SER A 118 14.49 13.70 33.41
N SER A 119 15.55 14.32 32.94
CA SER A 119 16.93 14.00 33.34
C SER A 119 17.28 14.78 34.60
N THR A 120 17.03 14.19 35.77
CA THR A 120 17.60 14.65 37.04
C THR A 120 18.93 13.94 37.27
N THR A 121 20.02 14.71 37.33
CA THR A 121 21.36 14.29 37.72
C THR A 121 21.51 14.22 39.25
N ASN A 122 22.16 13.13 39.70
CA ASN A 122 22.52 12.69 41.07
C ASN A 122 23.01 13.82 42.01
N HIS A 123 22.86 13.77 43.35
CA HIS A 123 23.49 12.83 44.31
C HIS A 123 22.97 13.04 45.78
N PRO A 124 23.46 12.35 46.84
CA PRO A 124 22.64 11.62 47.83
C PRO A 124 22.61 12.22 49.26
N ASN A 125 21.68 11.77 50.11
CA ASN A 125 21.96 11.57 51.55
C ASN A 125 20.89 10.74 52.30
N SER A 126 21.35 9.58 52.79
CA SER A 126 21.11 8.92 54.09
C SER A 126 19.87 9.22 54.97
N ASN A 127 19.15 8.13 55.24
CA ASN A 127 18.63 7.63 56.54
C ASN A 127 17.12 7.69 56.87
N THR A 128 16.64 6.50 57.26
CA THR A 128 15.58 6.16 58.24
C THR A 128 14.10 6.38 57.92
N SER A 129 13.36 5.28 57.69
CA SER A 129 12.38 4.70 58.65
C SER A 129 11.17 4.02 57.97
N LEU A 130 11.05 2.71 58.23
CA LEU A 130 9.85 1.87 58.48
C LEU A 130 8.51 2.12 57.75
N SER A 131 8.14 1.07 56.99
CA SER A 131 6.84 0.35 56.99
C SER A 131 5.55 1.08 56.62
N ASN A 132 4.92 0.68 55.52
CA ASN A 132 3.80 -0.29 55.61
C ASN A 132 3.39 -0.84 54.25
N THR A 133 3.34 -2.16 54.23
CA THR A 133 2.77 -3.04 53.21
C THR A 133 1.25 -2.94 53.21
N LEU A 134 0.63 -2.73 52.05
CA LEU A 134 -0.70 -3.25 51.76
C LEU A 134 -0.71 -3.80 50.34
N ILE A 135 -0.75 -5.11 50.28
CA ILE A 135 -0.95 -5.97 49.12
C ILE A 135 -2.42 -5.86 48.69
N SER A 136 -2.68 -5.71 47.41
CA SER A 136 -3.87 -6.34 46.82
C SER A 136 -3.57 -6.75 45.38
N ASP A 137 -3.83 -8.01 45.13
CA ASP A 137 -3.48 -8.80 43.96
C ASP A 137 -4.10 -8.30 42.66
N SER A 138 -3.32 -8.34 41.58
CA SER A 138 -3.84 -8.36 40.22
C SER A 138 -2.89 -9.14 39.32
N ILE A 139 -3.16 -10.44 39.20
CA ILE A 139 -3.00 -11.30 38.01
C ILE A 139 -1.87 -10.93 37.02
N ASP A 140 -0.82 -11.74 37.08
CA ASP A 140 0.26 -11.88 36.09
C ASP A 140 -0.26 -11.90 34.65
N SER A 141 -0.04 -10.81 33.92
CA SER A 141 0.12 -10.84 32.48
C SER A 141 1.61 -10.82 32.16
N SER A 142 2.16 -12.01 31.88
CA SER A 142 3.45 -12.15 31.21
C SER A 142 3.31 -11.68 29.76
N LEU A 143 3.50 -10.39 29.54
CA LEU A 143 4.03 -9.88 28.28
C LEU A 143 5.20 -8.96 28.62
N THR A 144 6.40 -9.54 28.63
CA THR A 144 7.64 -8.78 28.57
C THR A 144 7.64 -7.91 27.33
N SER A 145 7.38 -6.63 27.54
CA SER A 145 7.60 -5.56 26.59
C SER A 145 9.10 -5.41 26.34
N THR A 146 9.61 -6.00 25.26
CA THR A 146 10.92 -5.64 24.74
C THR A 146 10.83 -4.28 24.08
N ARG A 147 11.20 -3.28 24.89
CA ARG A 147 11.77 -1.97 24.54
C ARG A 147 12.28 -1.93 23.09
N THR A 148 11.61 -1.16 22.24
CA THR A 148 12.01 -0.92 20.85
C THR A 148 13.28 -0.06 20.82
N THR A 149 14.43 -0.73 20.81
CA THR A 149 15.67 -0.18 20.25
C THR A 149 15.47 0.13 18.77
N ALA A 150 16.28 1.08 18.26
CA ALA A 150 16.38 1.59 16.89
C ALA A 150 15.89 0.64 15.77
N PRO A 151 15.36 1.17 14.65
CA PRO A 151 14.95 0.32 13.52
C PRO A 151 16.12 -0.58 13.14
N ASN A 152 15.94 -1.87 13.39
CA ASN A 152 16.96 -2.87 13.15
C ASN A 152 17.09 -2.97 11.63
N LEU A 153 18.01 -2.19 11.07
CA LEU A 153 18.43 -2.32 9.69
C LEU A 153 19.01 -3.72 9.57
N MET A 154 18.25 -4.60 8.93
CA MET A 154 18.70 -5.96 8.60
C MET A 154 20.08 -5.83 7.93
N PRO A 155 21.09 -6.61 8.36
CA PRO A 155 22.37 -6.67 7.69
C PRO A 155 22.17 -6.83 6.18
N ILE A 156 22.98 -6.13 5.38
CA ILE A 156 22.84 -6.10 3.92
C ILE A 156 22.79 -7.51 3.31
N ASN A 157 23.55 -8.45 3.87
CA ASN A 157 23.57 -9.85 3.40
C ASN A 157 22.22 -10.53 3.61
N ASP A 158 21.60 -10.35 4.77
CA ASP A 158 20.27 -10.91 5.06
C ASP A 158 19.22 -10.31 4.12
N TYR A 159 19.37 -9.05 3.73
CA TYR A 159 18.47 -8.38 2.78
C TYR A 159 18.62 -8.94 1.36
N VAL A 160 19.86 -9.22 0.94
CA VAL A 160 20.14 -9.89 -0.34
C VAL A 160 19.57 -11.31 -0.35
N ASP A 161 19.69 -12.05 0.76
CA ASP A 161 19.14 -13.40 0.88
C ASP A 161 17.60 -13.38 0.86
N LEU A 162 16.97 -12.40 1.52
CA LEU A 162 15.52 -12.23 1.49
C LEU A 162 15.02 -11.92 0.07
N ILE A 163 15.71 -11.04 -0.66
CA ILE A 163 15.38 -10.73 -2.06
C ILE A 163 15.55 -11.98 -2.92
N SER A 164 16.67 -12.69 -2.78
CA SER A 164 16.98 -13.89 -3.55
C SER A 164 15.91 -14.97 -3.35
N ASN A 165 15.56 -15.25 -2.09
CA ASN A 165 14.49 -16.19 -1.74
C ASN A 165 13.12 -15.76 -2.27
N SER A 166 12.83 -14.46 -2.29
CA SER A 166 11.57 -13.92 -2.82
C SER A 166 11.48 -14.09 -4.33
N ILE A 167 12.58 -13.84 -5.05
CA ILE A 167 12.67 -14.04 -6.50
C ILE A 167 12.56 -15.53 -6.82
N GLU A 168 13.28 -16.40 -6.10
CA GLU A 168 13.23 -17.84 -6.30
C GLU A 168 11.80 -18.39 -6.10
N ASN A 169 11.13 -18.02 -5.01
CA ASN A 169 9.76 -18.44 -4.75
C ASN A 169 8.77 -17.93 -5.80
N PHE A 170 8.95 -16.70 -6.27
CA PHE A 170 8.14 -16.16 -7.37
C PHE A 170 8.34 -16.97 -8.66
N CYS A 171 9.59 -17.28 -9.01
CA CYS A 171 9.93 -18.08 -10.18
C CYS A 171 9.32 -19.48 -10.08
N ILE A 172 9.54 -20.20 -8.97
CA ILE A 172 9.02 -21.56 -8.77
C ILE A 172 7.49 -21.56 -8.91
N ASN A 173 6.80 -20.63 -8.24
CA ASN A 173 5.34 -20.56 -8.31
C ASN A 173 4.83 -20.24 -9.72
N THR A 174 5.49 -19.32 -10.41
CA THR A 174 5.12 -18.93 -11.78
C THR A 174 5.31 -20.10 -12.74
N PHE A 175 6.47 -20.77 -12.69
CA PHE A 175 6.74 -21.91 -13.56
C PHE A 175 5.81 -23.09 -13.27
N ALA A 176 5.63 -23.46 -11.99
CA ALA A 176 4.82 -24.63 -11.63
C ALA A 176 3.32 -24.44 -11.87
N ASN A 177 2.80 -23.24 -11.63
CA ASN A 177 1.34 -23.02 -11.66
C ASN A 177 0.84 -22.39 -12.95
N ILE A 178 1.69 -21.69 -13.71
CA ILE A 178 1.26 -20.95 -14.89
C ILE A 178 1.84 -21.60 -16.14
N ILE A 179 3.14 -21.87 -16.16
CA ILE A 179 3.83 -22.35 -17.37
C ILE A 179 3.61 -23.85 -17.57
N LEU A 180 3.91 -24.68 -16.57
CA LEU A 180 3.82 -26.15 -16.70
C LEU A 180 2.38 -26.69 -16.79
N LYS A 181 1.36 -25.89 -16.43
CA LYS A 181 -0.05 -26.30 -16.50
C LYS A 181 -0.71 -25.98 -17.83
N ASN A 182 -0.07 -25.19 -18.68
CA ASN A 182 -0.57 -24.84 -20.00
C ASN A 182 0.27 -25.54 -21.06
N ASN A 183 -0.38 -26.08 -22.11
CA ASN A 183 0.30 -26.75 -23.24
C ASN A 183 0.86 -25.75 -24.27
N ASP A 184 1.19 -24.53 -23.82
CA ASP A 184 1.65 -23.45 -24.68
C ASP A 184 3.17 -23.34 -24.64
N ASP A 185 3.78 -23.04 -25.79
CA ASP A 185 5.21 -22.78 -25.87
C ASP A 185 5.50 -21.34 -25.42
N TYR A 186 6.29 -21.18 -24.35
CA TYR A 186 6.67 -19.88 -23.80
C TYR A 186 8.12 -19.53 -24.15
N ALA A 187 8.35 -18.30 -24.63
CA ALA A 187 9.68 -17.72 -24.76
C ALA A 187 9.91 -16.71 -23.61
N ILE A 188 10.90 -16.99 -22.76
CA ILE A 188 11.23 -16.12 -21.62
C ILE A 188 12.44 -15.27 -21.99
N PHE A 189 12.26 -13.96 -21.96
CA PHE A 189 13.33 -12.99 -22.17
C PHE A 189 13.73 -12.38 -20.83
N LEU A 190 14.98 -12.61 -20.43
CA LEU A 190 15.56 -12.01 -19.23
C LEU A 190 16.40 -10.80 -19.63
N THR A 191 15.96 -9.59 -19.26
CA THR A 191 16.69 -8.36 -19.52
C THR A 191 17.39 -7.89 -18.26
N LEU A 192 18.72 -7.94 -18.25
CA LEU A 192 19.54 -7.43 -17.15
C LEU A 192 19.73 -5.92 -17.29
N LEU A 193 19.12 -5.13 -16.42
CA LEU A 193 19.33 -3.69 -16.33
C LEU A 193 20.56 -3.41 -15.46
N HIS A 194 21.70 -3.11 -16.08
CA HIS A 194 22.86 -2.58 -15.35
C HIS A 194 22.63 -1.11 -14.99
N THR A 195 22.45 -0.82 -13.71
CA THR A 195 22.58 0.55 -13.19
C THR A 195 24.03 0.80 -12.83
N THR A 196 24.76 1.53 -13.68
CA THR A 196 26.07 2.09 -13.32
C THR A 196 25.87 3.21 -12.31
N PHE A 197 26.25 2.97 -11.06
CA PHE A 197 26.46 4.05 -10.09
C PHE A 197 27.74 4.80 -10.50
N LYS A 198 27.60 6.08 -10.86
CA LYS A 198 28.76 6.98 -10.94
C LYS A 198 29.10 7.42 -9.52
N GLU A 199 30.34 7.14 -9.11
CA GLU A 199 30.97 7.74 -7.92
C GLU A 199 31.04 9.26 -8.02
#